data_AF-A0A147JRT7-F1
#
_entry.id   AF-A0A147JRT7-F1
#
_cell.length_a   1.000
_cell.length_b   1.000
_cell.length_c   1.000
_cell.angle_alpha   90.00
_cell.angle_beta   90.00
_cell.angle_gamma   90.00
#
_symmetry.space_group_name_H-M   'P 1'
#
loop_
_entity.id
_entity.type
_entity.pdbx_description
1 polymer ?
#
loop_
_entity_poly.entity_id
_entity_poly.type
_entity_poly.pdbx_seq_one_letter_code
_entity_poly.pdbx_strand_id
1 'polypeptide(L)'
;MVKEPLMAGIKVAEEAFNLSDLIDEYLERESRPPRIGTYWPSEIGHCTRMNYYKRFIPTKIPSEKLRVFKSADLAHSFAREVLASSDRVRLLTWEKSFSILHDDFEISGRLDDMILVKIAGKDVPVVIEVKSVSGKSVGHIRSPSVPHLYQIHPYLRAVRSSVGIVWYIARDKFC
;
A
#
# COMPACT_ATOMS: atom_id res chain seq x y z
N MET A 1 28.21 -31.35 23.99
CA MET A 1 28.62 -30.13 24.72
C MET A 1 29.12 -29.08 23.72
N VAL A 2 28.23 -28.29 23.12
CA VAL A 2 28.58 -27.16 22.23
C VAL A 2 27.54 -26.03 22.39
N LYS A 3 27.11 -25.72 23.63
CA LYS A 3 26.02 -24.76 23.88
C LYS A 3 26.45 -23.43 24.51
N GLU A 4 27.54 -23.40 25.27
CA GLU A 4 27.96 -22.19 26.01
C GLU A 4 28.61 -21.08 25.16
N PRO A 5 29.57 -21.36 24.25
CA PRO A 5 30.22 -20.27 23.50
C PRO A 5 29.30 -19.61 22.47
N LEU A 6 28.31 -20.35 21.95
CA LEU A 6 27.33 -19.83 20.99
C LEU A 6 26.37 -18.84 21.66
N MET A 7 25.94 -19.13 22.90
CA MET A 7 25.02 -18.27 23.66
C MET A 7 25.68 -16.97 24.13
N ALA A 8 26.98 -17.00 24.44
CA ALA A 8 27.75 -15.80 24.75
C ALA A 8 27.90 -14.88 23.51
N GLY A 9 28.15 -15.45 22.32
CA GLY A 9 28.22 -14.69 21.07
C GLY A 9 26.89 -14.05 20.64
N ILE A 10 25.75 -14.73 20.90
CA ILE A 10 24.41 -14.19 20.62
C ILE A 10 24.11 -12.98 21.52
N LYS A 11 24.44 -13.04 22.82
CA LYS A 11 24.24 -11.90 23.74
C LYS A 11 25.06 -10.67 23.34
N VAL A 12 26.33 -10.86 22.96
CA VAL A 12 27.19 -9.76 22.52
C VAL A 12 26.66 -9.13 21.21
N ALA A 13 26.06 -9.92 20.32
CA ALA A 13 25.43 -9.41 19.10
C ALA A 13 24.12 -8.64 19.37
N GLU A 14 23.28 -9.12 20.30
CA GLU A 14 22.06 -8.44 20.74
C GLU A 14 22.37 -7.11 21.49
N GLU A 15 23.50 -7.05 22.19
CA GLU A 15 23.99 -5.83 22.84
C GLU A 15 24.59 -4.80 21.85
N ALA A 16 25.04 -5.25 20.67
CA ALA A 16 25.69 -4.39 19.68
C ALA A 16 24.70 -3.63 18.78
N PHE A 17 23.54 -4.22 18.47
CA PHE A 17 22.47 -3.53 17.75
C PHE A 17 21.09 -4.17 18.01
N ASN A 18 20.07 -3.34 18.05
CA ASN A 18 18.68 -3.78 18.08
C ASN A 18 18.07 -3.64 16.68
N LEU A 19 17.70 -4.77 16.06
CA LEU A 19 17.10 -4.79 14.72
C LEU A 19 15.81 -3.96 14.64
N SER A 20 15.05 -3.87 15.73
CA SER A 20 13.83 -3.05 15.77
C SER A 20 14.15 -1.57 15.56
N ASP A 21 15.22 -1.09 16.19
CA ASP A 21 15.63 0.31 16.10
C ASP A 21 16.16 0.61 14.69
N LEU A 22 16.94 -0.30 14.11
CA LEU A 22 17.40 -0.20 12.71
C LEU A 22 16.24 -0.17 11.70
N ILE A 23 15.19 -0.97 11.95
CA ILE A 23 13.97 -0.95 11.12
C ILE A 23 13.26 0.40 11.26
N ASP A 24 13.12 0.93 12.48
CA ASP A 24 12.45 2.20 12.70
C ASP A 24 13.21 3.36 12.06
N GLU A 25 14.53 3.41 12.21
CA GLU A 25 15.38 4.39 11.54
C GLU A 25 15.25 4.31 10.01
N TYR A 26 15.25 3.09 9.45
CA TYR A 26 15.06 2.90 8.02
C TYR A 26 13.70 3.44 7.55
N LEU A 27 12.62 3.12 8.28
CA LEU A 27 11.27 3.54 7.92
C LEU A 27 11.04 5.04 8.09
N GLU A 28 11.65 5.66 9.10
CA GLU A 28 11.57 7.10 9.33
C GLU A 28 12.25 7.88 8.20
N ARG A 29 13.40 7.41 7.69
CA ARG A 29 14.09 8.03 6.53
C ARG A 29 13.27 7.97 5.24
N GLU A 30 12.51 6.91 5.05
CA GLU A 30 11.63 6.74 3.87
C GLU A 30 10.35 7.57 3.97
N SER A 31 9.95 7.97 5.18
CA SER A 31 8.72 8.74 5.41
C SER A 31 8.85 10.15 4.85
N ARG A 32 7.89 10.56 4.01
CA ARG A 32 7.84 11.91 3.45
C ARG A 32 6.64 12.68 4.01
N PRO A 33 6.84 13.91 4.51
CA PRO A 33 5.71 14.73 4.92
C PRO A 33 4.83 15.07 3.72
N PRO A 34 3.51 15.24 3.91
CA PRO A 34 2.63 15.71 2.85
C PRO A 34 3.05 17.11 2.38
N ARG A 35 2.90 17.37 1.08
CA ARG A 35 3.13 18.69 0.50
C ARG A 35 1.83 19.48 0.46
N ILE A 36 1.91 20.78 0.77
CA ILE A 36 0.78 21.71 0.59
C ILE A 36 0.38 21.70 -0.89
N GLY A 37 -0.92 21.65 -1.17
CA GLY A 37 -1.45 21.55 -2.55
C GLY A 37 -1.44 20.15 -3.15
N THR A 38 -0.74 19.17 -2.58
CA THR A 38 -0.78 17.77 -3.04
C THR A 38 -1.72 16.94 -2.17
N TYR A 39 -2.70 16.26 -2.76
CA TYR A 39 -3.64 15.35 -2.09
C TYR A 39 -3.52 13.93 -2.62
N TRP A 40 -3.62 12.95 -1.71
CA TRP A 40 -3.52 11.54 -2.08
C TRP A 40 -4.92 10.93 -2.27
N PRO A 41 -5.10 9.98 -3.21
CA PRO A 41 -6.36 9.28 -3.42
C PRO A 41 -6.94 8.66 -2.14
N SER A 42 -6.08 8.15 -1.26
CA SER A 42 -6.46 7.55 0.02
C SER A 42 -7.00 8.56 1.06
N GLU A 43 -6.94 9.86 0.75
CA GLU A 43 -7.46 10.94 1.60
C GLU A 43 -8.81 11.48 1.11
N ILE A 44 -9.31 10.98 -0.02
CA ILE A 44 -10.60 11.38 -0.58
C ILE A 44 -11.72 10.82 0.28
N GLY A 45 -12.66 11.70 0.66
CA GLY A 45 -13.76 11.37 1.56
C GLY A 45 -13.39 11.41 3.04
N HIS A 46 -12.12 11.70 3.38
CA HIS A 46 -11.75 12.00 4.76
C HIS A 46 -12.18 13.42 5.17
N CYS A 47 -12.22 13.66 6.48
CA CYS A 47 -12.51 14.98 7.04
C CYS A 47 -11.53 16.04 6.52
N THR A 48 -12.06 17.12 5.94
CA THR A 48 -11.26 18.23 5.38
C THR A 48 -10.33 18.84 6.43
N ARG A 49 -10.78 18.96 7.69
CA ARG A 49 -9.94 19.45 8.80
C ARG A 49 -8.74 18.55 9.06
N MET A 50 -8.93 17.23 8.96
CA MET A 50 -7.82 16.28 9.11
C MET A 50 -6.79 16.45 7.99
N ASN A 51 -7.26 16.58 6.74
CA ASN A 51 -6.39 16.82 5.60
C ASN A 51 -5.63 18.16 5.70
N TYR A 52 -6.27 19.20 6.26
CA TYR A 52 -5.63 20.47 6.59
C TYR A 52 -4.51 20.28 7.61
N TYR A 53 -4.81 19.73 8.80
CA TYR A 53 -3.80 19.57 9.85
C TYR A 53 -2.61 18.72 9.40
N LYS A 54 -2.85 17.67 8.60
CA LYS A 54 -1.79 16.81 8.07
C LYS A 54 -0.73 17.57 7.24
N ARG A 55 -1.10 18.70 6.62
CA ARG A 55 -0.23 19.51 5.74
C ARG A 55 0.34 20.73 6.46
N PHE A 56 -0.47 21.41 7.27
CA PHE A 56 -0.08 22.66 7.91
C PHE A 56 0.55 22.45 9.31
N ILE A 57 0.28 21.32 9.95
CA ILE A 57 0.82 20.94 11.26
C ILE A 57 1.22 19.46 11.22
N PRO A 58 2.23 19.09 10.40
CA PRO A 58 2.60 17.69 10.22
C PRO A 58 3.14 17.12 11.54
N THR A 59 2.53 16.04 12.00
CA THR A 59 3.03 15.27 13.14
C THR A 59 3.88 14.12 12.66
N LYS A 60 4.89 13.74 13.46
CA LYS A 60 5.70 12.54 13.19
C LYS A 60 4.76 11.33 13.18
N ILE A 61 4.85 10.51 12.13
CA ILE A 61 4.11 9.25 12.06
C ILE A 61 4.76 8.28 13.06
N PRO A 62 3.99 7.67 13.98
CA PRO A 62 4.55 6.69 14.91
C PRO A 62 5.18 5.50 14.17
N SER A 63 6.31 4.99 14.67
CA SER A 63 7.06 3.91 14.03
C SER A 63 6.23 2.63 13.84
N GLU A 64 5.35 2.31 14.78
CA GLU A 64 4.38 1.21 14.66
C GLU A 64 3.53 1.34 13.38
N LYS A 65 3.05 2.55 13.08
CA LYS A 65 2.24 2.81 11.90
C LYS A 65 3.06 2.72 10.60
N LEU A 66 4.33 3.13 10.64
CA LEU A 66 5.25 2.95 9.51
C LEU A 66 5.51 1.45 9.24
N ARG A 67 5.66 0.63 10.28
CA ARG A 67 5.79 -0.83 10.14
C ARG A 67 4.55 -1.45 9.51
N VAL A 68 3.36 -1.00 9.91
CA VAL A 68 2.09 -1.43 9.29
C VAL A 68 2.06 -1.09 7.80
N PHE A 69 2.48 0.11 7.41
CA PHE A 69 2.57 0.49 5.99
C PHE A 69 3.57 -0.37 5.23
N LYS A 70 4.76 -0.61 5.79
CA LYS A 70 5.75 -1.48 5.15
C LYS A 70 5.25 -2.91 4.98
N SER A 71 4.55 -3.45 5.97
CA SER A 71 3.92 -4.76 5.90
C SER A 71 2.84 -4.82 4.81
N ALA A 72 2.07 -3.75 4.63
CA ALA A 72 1.10 -3.64 3.53
C ALA A 72 1.82 -3.62 2.17
N ASP A 73 2.90 -2.82 2.04
CA ASP A 73 3.70 -2.76 0.81
C ASP A 73 4.27 -4.14 0.43
N LEU A 74 4.77 -4.91 1.41
CA LEU A 74 5.24 -6.28 1.16
C LEU A 74 4.11 -7.20 0.67
N ALA A 75 2.90 -7.07 1.22
CA ALA A 75 1.75 -7.84 0.76
C ALA A 75 1.33 -7.45 -0.67
N HIS A 76 1.41 -6.17 -1.02
CA HIS A 76 1.13 -5.69 -2.37
C HIS A 76 2.18 -6.21 -3.36
N SER A 77 3.47 -6.19 -2.99
CA SER A 77 4.54 -6.77 -3.81
C SER A 77 4.33 -8.25 -4.07
N PHE A 78 3.93 -9.03 -3.06
CA PHE A 78 3.60 -10.44 -3.26
C PHE A 78 2.40 -10.64 -4.20
N ALA A 79 1.32 -9.88 -4.03
CA ALA A 79 0.18 -9.94 -4.94
C ALA A 79 0.60 -9.66 -6.40
N ARG A 80 1.49 -8.70 -6.61
CA ARG A 80 2.07 -8.41 -7.93
C ARG A 80 2.88 -9.57 -8.49
N GLU A 81 3.72 -10.23 -7.70
CA GLU A 81 4.48 -11.40 -8.14
C GLU A 81 3.54 -12.53 -8.62
N VAL A 82 2.41 -12.73 -7.94
CA VAL A 82 1.37 -13.68 -8.35
C VAL A 82 0.72 -13.24 -9.67
N LEU A 83 0.38 -11.96 -9.84
CA LEU A 83 -0.21 -11.45 -11.08
C LEU A 83 0.76 -11.56 -12.26
N ALA A 84 2.04 -11.28 -12.03
CA ALA A 84 3.09 -11.32 -13.06
C ALA A 84 3.42 -12.75 -13.50
N SER A 85 3.30 -13.74 -12.61
CA SER A 85 3.55 -15.15 -12.92
C SER A 85 2.35 -15.90 -13.50
N SER A 86 1.17 -15.28 -13.51
CA SER A 86 -0.06 -15.91 -14.02
C SER A 86 -0.12 -15.89 -15.55
N ASP A 87 -0.58 -17.00 -16.13
CA ASP A 87 -0.94 -17.12 -17.55
C ASP A 87 -2.38 -16.65 -17.84
N ARG A 88 -3.19 -16.43 -16.80
CA ARG A 88 -4.61 -16.06 -16.91
C ARG A 88 -4.83 -14.58 -17.12
N VAL A 89 -3.86 -13.76 -16.74
CA VAL A 89 -3.93 -12.30 -16.79
C VAL A 89 -2.60 -11.76 -17.33
N ARG A 90 -2.62 -10.59 -17.95
CA ARG A 90 -1.37 -9.90 -18.36
C ARG A 90 -1.18 -8.66 -17.51
N LEU A 91 -0.11 -8.60 -16.71
CA LEU A 91 0.26 -7.37 -16.00
C LEU A 91 0.65 -6.29 -17.03
N LEU A 92 -0.05 -5.15 -17.02
CA LEU A 92 0.19 -4.03 -17.93
C LEU A 92 1.13 -2.99 -17.32
N THR A 93 0.89 -2.63 -16.07
CA THR A 93 1.70 -1.68 -15.32
C THR A 93 1.47 -1.88 -13.83
N TRP A 94 2.43 -1.47 -13.03
CA TRP A 94 2.39 -1.50 -11.57
C TRP A 94 3.11 -0.28 -11.03
N GLU A 95 2.75 0.15 -9.82
CA GLU A 95 3.34 1.30 -9.14
C GLU A 95 3.44 2.57 -9.99
N LYS A 96 2.50 2.71 -10.94
CA LYS A 96 2.49 3.84 -11.86
C LYS A 96 2.04 5.08 -11.10
N SER A 97 2.97 6.03 -10.98
CA SER A 97 2.66 7.34 -10.44
C SER A 97 1.79 8.13 -11.42
N PHE A 98 0.87 8.93 -10.90
CA PHE A 98 0.04 9.85 -11.67
C PHE A 98 -0.20 11.14 -10.89
N SER A 99 -0.61 12.17 -11.62
CA SER A 99 -1.12 13.41 -11.07
C SER A 99 -2.34 13.86 -11.87
N ILE A 100 -3.38 14.30 -11.16
CA ILE A 100 -4.55 14.98 -11.72
C ILE A 100 -4.47 16.43 -11.25
N LEU A 101 -4.15 17.32 -12.19
CA LEU A 101 -3.97 18.73 -11.91
C LEU A 101 -5.32 19.46 -11.88
N HIS A 102 -5.48 20.31 -10.87
CA HIS A 102 -6.51 21.34 -10.76
C HIS A 102 -5.81 22.69 -10.56
N ASP A 103 -6.55 23.79 -10.67
CA ASP A 103 -5.98 25.15 -10.65
C ASP A 103 -5.20 25.43 -9.35
N ASP A 104 -5.71 24.98 -8.20
CA ASP A 104 -5.14 25.28 -6.87
C ASP A 104 -4.51 24.06 -6.16
N PHE A 105 -4.63 22.85 -6.73
CA PHE A 105 -4.13 21.62 -6.10
C PHE A 105 -3.93 20.49 -7.10
N GLU A 106 -3.21 19.45 -6.69
CA GLU A 106 -3.09 18.19 -7.42
C GLU A 106 -3.61 17.00 -6.61
N ILE A 107 -4.22 16.03 -7.29
CA ILE A 107 -4.40 14.69 -6.75
C ILE A 107 -3.27 13.82 -7.29
N SER A 108 -2.29 13.52 -6.45
CA SER A 108 -1.13 12.70 -6.80
C SER A 108 -1.18 11.36 -6.09
N GLY A 109 -0.87 10.29 -6.80
CA GLY A 109 -0.86 8.97 -6.20
C GLY A 109 -0.10 7.96 -7.03
N ARG A 110 -0.15 6.72 -6.56
CA ARG A 110 0.44 5.56 -7.20
C ARG A 110 -0.62 4.48 -7.22
N LEU A 111 -1.01 4.02 -8.40
CA LEU A 111 -1.87 2.84 -8.51
C LEU A 111 -1.04 1.60 -8.17
N ASP A 112 -1.63 0.60 -7.52
CA ASP A 112 -0.94 -0.65 -7.19
C ASP A 112 -0.62 -1.42 -8.46
N ASP A 113 -1.65 -1.94 -9.15
CA ASP A 113 -1.48 -2.76 -10.35
C ASP A 113 -2.59 -2.50 -11.39
N MET A 114 -2.27 -2.75 -12.66
CA MET A 114 -3.22 -2.74 -13.76
C MET A 114 -2.97 -3.98 -14.61
N ILE A 115 -4.02 -4.77 -14.83
CA ILE A 115 -3.95 -6.03 -15.57
C ILE A 115 -4.86 -5.99 -16.79
N LEU A 116 -4.61 -6.89 -17.73
CA LEU A 116 -5.50 -7.20 -18.85
C LEU A 116 -6.11 -8.58 -18.60
N VAL A 117 -7.44 -8.65 -18.61
CA VAL A 117 -8.19 -9.90 -18.45
C VAL A 117 -9.07 -10.14 -19.67
N LYS A 118 -9.26 -11.39 -20.06
CA LYS A 118 -10.15 -11.74 -21.17
C LYS A 118 -11.56 -12.00 -20.66
N ILE A 119 -12.51 -11.13 -20.99
CA ILE A 119 -13.93 -11.28 -20.63
C ILE A 119 -14.72 -11.43 -21.92
N ALA A 120 -15.42 -12.57 -22.08
CA ALA A 120 -16.19 -12.89 -23.29
C ALA A 120 -15.37 -12.69 -24.59
N GLY A 121 -14.11 -13.13 -24.58
CA GLY A 121 -13.19 -13.02 -25.72
C GLY A 121 -12.57 -11.65 -25.96
N LYS A 122 -12.94 -10.62 -25.18
CA LYS A 122 -12.40 -9.27 -25.29
C LYS A 122 -11.37 -9.00 -24.19
N ASP A 123 -10.30 -8.34 -24.56
CA ASP A 123 -9.31 -7.84 -23.61
C ASP A 123 -9.86 -6.62 -22.88
N VAL A 124 -9.96 -6.71 -21.55
CA VAL A 124 -10.51 -5.68 -20.68
C VAL A 124 -9.41 -5.23 -19.72
N PRO A 125 -8.99 -3.96 -19.74
CA PRO A 125 -8.07 -3.42 -18.75
C PRO A 125 -8.78 -3.27 -17.40
N VAL A 126 -8.13 -3.70 -16.33
CA VAL A 126 -8.67 -3.66 -14.97
C VAL A 126 -7.62 -3.06 -14.04
N VAL A 127 -8.03 -2.06 -13.25
CA VAL A 127 -7.21 -1.53 -12.15
C VAL A 127 -7.43 -2.37 -10.91
N ILE A 128 -6.36 -2.78 -10.25
CA ILE A 128 -6.40 -3.50 -8.99
C ILE A 128 -5.89 -2.57 -7.89
N GLU A 129 -6.70 -2.34 -6.87
CA GLU A 129 -6.29 -1.70 -5.61
C GLU A 129 -6.22 -2.80 -4.55
N VAL A 130 -5.04 -3.06 -4.02
CA VAL A 130 -4.84 -4.08 -3.00
C VAL A 130 -5.05 -3.45 -1.62
N LYS A 131 -5.72 -4.18 -0.73
CA LYS A 131 -5.97 -3.76 0.66
C LYS A 131 -5.56 -4.86 1.61
N SER A 132 -4.41 -4.64 2.25
CA SER A 132 -3.94 -5.51 3.31
C SER A 132 -4.84 -5.37 4.55
N VAL A 133 -5.36 -6.47 5.06
CA VAL A 133 -6.18 -6.52 6.29
C VAL A 133 -5.63 -7.56 7.26
N SER A 134 -6.15 -7.59 8.49
CA SER A 134 -5.90 -8.72 9.38
C SER A 134 -6.64 -9.96 8.89
N GLY A 135 -6.09 -11.16 9.04
CA GLY A 135 -6.75 -12.40 8.63
C GLY A 135 -8.04 -12.72 9.37
N LYS A 136 -8.25 -12.12 10.55
CA LYS A 136 -9.54 -12.18 11.25
C LYS A 136 -10.63 -11.41 10.52
N SER A 137 -10.27 -10.38 9.74
CA SER A 137 -11.21 -9.47 9.10
C SER A 137 -11.59 -9.90 7.69
N VAL A 138 -10.68 -10.53 6.93
CA VAL A 138 -10.88 -10.79 5.49
C VAL A 138 -12.17 -11.55 5.18
N GLY A 139 -12.50 -12.59 5.96
CA GLY A 139 -13.70 -13.41 5.76
C GLY A 139 -15.03 -12.72 6.06
N HIS A 140 -14.99 -11.56 6.71
CA HIS A 140 -16.18 -10.75 7.02
C HIS A 140 -16.43 -9.65 6.00
N ILE A 141 -15.51 -9.42 5.04
CA ILE A 141 -15.66 -8.39 4.03
C ILE A 141 -16.58 -8.91 2.92
N ARG A 142 -17.78 -8.34 2.83
CA ARG A 142 -18.77 -8.67 1.79
C ARG A 142 -18.73 -7.73 0.59
N SER A 143 -18.26 -6.51 0.81
CA SER A 143 -18.13 -5.48 -0.20
C SER A 143 -16.99 -4.53 0.18
N PRO A 144 -16.41 -3.81 -0.80
CA PRO A 144 -15.41 -2.81 -0.48
C PRO A 144 -15.98 -1.68 0.39
N SER A 145 -15.17 -1.19 1.34
CA SER A 145 -15.55 0.00 2.10
C SER A 145 -15.67 1.21 1.17
N VAL A 146 -16.57 2.14 1.51
CA VAL A 146 -16.79 3.37 0.74
C VAL A 146 -15.49 4.18 0.55
N PRO A 147 -14.61 4.37 1.55
CA PRO A 147 -13.33 5.03 1.34
C PRO A 147 -12.44 4.35 0.30
N HIS A 148 -12.43 3.02 0.25
CA HIS A 148 -11.63 2.30 -0.76
C HIS A 148 -12.22 2.44 -2.15
N LEU A 149 -13.56 2.54 -2.26
CA LEU A 149 -14.20 2.92 -3.51
C LEU A 149 -13.80 4.34 -3.92
N TYR A 150 -13.81 5.33 -3.04
CA TYR A 150 -13.37 6.69 -3.39
C TYR A 150 -11.92 6.72 -3.88
N GLN A 151 -11.04 5.94 -3.24
CA GLN A 151 -9.63 5.87 -3.61
C GLN A 151 -9.39 5.31 -5.02
N ILE A 152 -10.14 4.30 -5.47
CA ILE A 152 -9.89 3.67 -6.78
C ILE A 152 -10.34 4.55 -7.97
N HIS A 153 -11.30 5.46 -7.78
CA HIS A 153 -11.85 6.28 -8.88
C HIS A 153 -10.81 7.20 -9.54
N PRO A 154 -9.94 7.94 -8.82
CA PRO A 154 -8.83 8.67 -9.43
C PRO A 154 -7.94 7.80 -10.31
N TYR A 155 -7.67 6.56 -9.90
CA TYR A 155 -6.85 5.64 -10.70
C TYR A 155 -7.54 5.29 -12.01
N LEU A 156 -8.82 4.92 -11.96
CA LEU A 156 -9.64 4.64 -13.14
C LEU A 156 -9.64 5.81 -14.12
N ARG A 157 -9.82 7.03 -13.62
CA ARG A 157 -9.73 8.25 -14.42
C ARG A 157 -8.34 8.43 -15.04
N ALA A 158 -7.28 8.25 -14.26
CA ALA A 158 -5.90 8.46 -14.71
C ALA A 158 -5.50 7.50 -15.83
N VAL A 159 -5.96 6.24 -15.80
CA VAL A 159 -5.64 5.24 -16.84
C VAL A 159 -6.75 5.02 -17.86
N ARG A 160 -7.85 5.77 -17.79
CA ARG A 160 -9.05 5.64 -18.64
C ARG A 160 -9.62 4.21 -18.66
N SER A 161 -9.62 3.55 -17.50
CA SER A 161 -10.26 2.24 -17.32
C SER A 161 -11.68 2.41 -16.79
N SER A 162 -12.59 1.57 -17.25
CA SER A 162 -13.97 1.50 -16.74
C SER A 162 -14.16 0.44 -15.65
N VAL A 163 -13.15 -0.38 -15.37
CA VAL A 163 -13.24 -1.51 -14.43
C VAL A 163 -12.13 -1.43 -13.39
N GLY A 164 -12.54 -1.50 -12.12
CA GLY A 164 -11.66 -1.54 -10.97
C GLY A 164 -12.06 -2.63 -10.00
N ILE A 165 -11.08 -3.27 -9.37
CA ILE A 165 -11.28 -4.27 -8.33
C ILE A 165 -10.53 -3.78 -7.09
N VAL A 166 -11.23 -3.78 -5.95
CA VAL A 166 -10.58 -3.64 -4.64
C VAL A 166 -10.39 -5.04 -4.08
N TRP A 167 -9.14 -5.48 -3.99
CA TRP A 167 -8.80 -6.84 -3.54
C TRP A 167 -8.25 -6.80 -2.12
N TYR A 168 -8.97 -7.43 -1.18
CA TYR A 168 -8.52 -7.58 0.20
C TYR A 168 -7.65 -8.82 0.36
N ILE A 169 -6.50 -8.66 1.01
CA ILE A 169 -5.57 -9.76 1.30
C ILE A 169 -5.30 -9.83 2.81
N ALA A 170 -5.43 -11.02 3.40
CA ALA A 170 -5.00 -11.26 4.77
C ALA A 170 -3.48 -11.29 4.87
N ARG A 171 -2.88 -10.35 5.62
CA ARG A 171 -1.41 -10.23 5.75
C ARG A 171 -0.72 -11.48 6.33
N ASP A 172 -1.43 -12.26 7.13
CA ASP A 172 -0.95 -13.45 7.82
C ASP A 172 -1.15 -14.75 7.04
N LYS A 173 -2.00 -14.75 6.00
CA LYS A 173 -2.39 -15.97 5.27
C LYS A 173 -2.25 -15.87 3.76
N PHE A 174 -2.15 -14.65 3.22
CA PHE A 174 -2.18 -14.35 1.80
C PHE A 174 -3.38 -15.00 1.07
N CYS A 175 -4.54 -15.05 1.74
CA CYS A 175 -5.81 -15.56 1.23
C CYS A 175 -6.95 -14.58 1.45
#